data_AF-A0A1V4IHB0-F1
#
_entry.id   AF-A0A1V4IHB0-F1
#
_cell.length_a   1.000
_cell.length_b   1.000
_cell.length_c   1.000
_cell.angle_alpha   90.00
_cell.angle_beta   90.00
_cell.angle_gamma   90.00
#
_symmetry.space_group_name_H-M   'P 1'
#
loop_
_entity.id
_entity.type
_entity.pdbx_description
1 polymer ?
#
loop_
_entity_poly.entity_id
_entity_poly.type
_entity_poly.pdbx_seq_one_letter_code
_entity_poly.pdbx_strand_id
1 'polypeptide(L)'
;MDKKYVVIIQCDIAHNRCSGFACTNAFYNKDGVFESYSDSTKYISFTCGGCCGKSIAAKLEHLSKKLKVKNNIEKDEVVIHLSSCMATDNYHYDRCPHIDYIKSIISKKGYKNLIEGSYISKGANKKRTEGTYNSYS
;
A
#
# COMPACT_ATOMS: atom_id res chain seq x y z
N MET A 1 13.96 7.71 5.07
CA MET A 1 12.81 8.58 4.84
C MET A 1 12.22 8.94 6.19
N ASP A 2 12.28 10.21 6.57
CA ASP A 2 11.64 10.68 7.81
C ASP A 2 10.15 10.91 7.55
N LYS A 3 9.35 9.89 7.89
CA LYS A 3 7.89 9.87 7.73
C LYS A 3 7.27 9.31 9.00
N LYS A 4 6.19 9.92 9.47
CA LYS A 4 5.55 9.54 10.74
C LYS A 4 4.68 8.30 10.57
N TYR A 5 4.01 8.18 9.42
CA TYR A 5 3.12 7.06 9.12
C TYR A 5 3.34 6.49 7.72
N VAL A 6 3.26 5.16 7.64
CA VAL A 6 3.05 4.42 6.41
C VAL A 6 1.65 3.80 6.45
N VAL A 7 0.88 4.02 5.40
CA VAL A 7 -0.47 3.47 5.23
C VAL A 7 -0.44 2.47 4.09
N ILE A 8 -0.67 1.19 4.38
CA ILE A 8 -0.70 0.14 3.36
C ILE A 8 -2.16 -0.14 2.99
N ILE A 9 -2.53 0.25 1.77
CA ILE A 9 -3.84 -0.07 1.19
C ILE A 9 -3.74 -1.42 0.49
N GLN A 10 -4.63 -2.34 0.85
CA GLN A 10 -4.62 -3.72 0.36
C GLN A 10 -5.85 -4.04 -0.50
N CYS A 11 -5.74 -4.98 -1.43
CA CYS A 11 -6.90 -5.46 -2.19
C CYS A 11 -7.88 -6.17 -1.24
N ASP A 12 -9.16 -5.78 -1.29
CA ASP A 12 -10.22 -6.35 -0.45
C ASP A 12 -10.47 -7.83 -0.77
N ILE A 13 -10.54 -8.17 -2.06
CA ILE A 13 -10.73 -9.55 -2.54
C ILE A 13 -9.54 -10.44 -2.12
N ALA A 14 -8.31 -9.92 -2.21
CA ALA A 14 -7.12 -10.63 -1.77
C ALA A 14 -7.16 -10.94 -0.27
N HIS A 15 -7.70 -10.02 0.52
CA HIS A 15 -7.74 -10.08 1.98
C HIS A 15 -8.75 -11.13 2.49
N ASN A 16 -9.63 -11.67 1.64
CA ASN A 16 -10.48 -12.82 1.98
C ASN A 16 -9.68 -14.09 2.31
N ARG A 17 -8.44 -14.18 1.83
CA ARG A 17 -7.52 -15.30 2.14
C ARG A 17 -6.18 -14.86 2.71
N CYS A 18 -5.89 -13.57 2.70
CA CYS A 18 -4.63 -12.99 3.16
C CYS A 18 -4.89 -12.24 4.46
N SER A 19 -4.18 -12.61 5.53
CA SER A 19 -4.27 -11.93 6.83
C SER A 19 -3.51 -10.59 6.88
N GLY A 20 -2.80 -10.24 5.81
CA GLY A 20 -1.90 -9.09 5.78
C GLY A 20 -0.53 -9.34 6.41
N PHE A 21 -0.30 -10.51 7.03
CA PHE A 21 0.92 -10.87 7.76
C PHE A 21 2.22 -10.53 7.01
N ALA A 22 2.34 -10.94 5.75
CA ALA A 22 3.58 -10.73 4.99
C ALA A 22 3.91 -9.24 4.79
N CYS A 23 2.89 -8.38 4.57
CA CYS A 23 3.10 -6.94 4.46
C CYS A 23 3.55 -6.35 5.80
N THR A 24 2.91 -6.77 6.89
CA THR A 24 3.25 -6.32 8.24
C THR A 24 4.67 -6.74 8.63
N ASN A 25 5.02 -8.01 8.40
CA ASN A 25 6.34 -8.55 8.70
C ASN A 25 7.44 -7.84 7.91
N ALA A 26 7.22 -7.61 6.61
CA ALA A 26 8.17 -6.87 5.77
C ALA A 26 8.39 -5.42 6.24
N PHE A 27 7.33 -4.75 6.73
CA PHE A 27 7.45 -3.40 7.28
C PHE A 27 8.32 -3.36 8.54
N TYR A 28 8.08 -4.27 9.49
CA TYR A 28 8.81 -4.29 10.76
C TYR A 28 10.26 -4.76 10.60
N ASN A 29 10.52 -5.68 9.68
CA ASN A 29 11.88 -6.14 9.37
C ASN A 29 12.64 -5.20 8.42
N LYS A 30 12.01 -4.13 7.95
CA LYS A 30 12.59 -3.17 6.99
C LYS A 30 13.02 -3.82 5.68
N ASP A 31 12.21 -4.75 5.17
CA ASP A 31 12.52 -5.49 3.95
C ASP A 31 12.12 -4.71 2.67
N GLY A 32 12.98 -4.75 1.65
CA GLY A 32 12.67 -4.29 0.29
C GLY A 32 12.23 -2.83 0.24
N VAL A 33 10.98 -2.58 -0.18
CA VAL A 33 10.46 -1.20 -0.31
C VAL A 33 10.38 -0.46 1.04
N PHE A 34 10.58 -1.14 2.16
CA PHE A 34 10.55 -0.54 3.50
C PHE A 34 11.92 -0.22 4.10
N GLU A 35 13.03 -0.57 3.43
CA GLU A 35 14.41 -0.39 3.92
C GLU A 35 14.73 1.04 4.34
N SER A 36 14.13 2.03 3.65
CA SER A 36 14.42 3.42 3.92
C SER A 36 13.64 4.03 5.10
N TYR A 37 12.63 3.36 5.67
CA TYR A 37 11.82 3.95 6.75
C TYR A 37 12.50 3.88 8.11
N SER A 38 12.39 4.93 8.91
CA SER A 38 12.91 4.94 10.29
C SER A 38 12.17 3.93 11.19
N ASP A 39 12.82 3.47 12.25
CA ASP A 39 12.20 2.57 13.25
C ASP A 39 11.04 3.24 14.01
N SER A 40 11.03 4.56 14.04
CA SER A 40 9.95 5.36 14.63
C SER A 40 8.73 5.52 13.72
N THR A 41 8.82 5.19 12.43
CA THR A 41 7.69 5.22 11.51
C THR A 41 6.64 4.21 11.94
N LYS A 42 5.39 4.66 12.11
CA LYS A 42 4.27 3.79 12.46
C LYS A 42 3.56 3.28 11.20
N TYR A 43 2.93 2.12 11.29
CA TYR A 43 2.14 1.57 10.18
C TYR A 43 0.65 1.53 10.52
N ILE A 44 -0.18 1.71 9.49
CA ILE A 44 -1.62 1.42 9.49
C ILE A 44 -1.92 0.67 8.20
N SER A 45 -2.86 -0.28 8.23
CA SER A 45 -3.36 -0.92 7.01
C SER A 45 -4.88 -0.93 6.97
N PHE A 46 -5.43 -0.87 5.75
CA PHE A 46 -6.84 -1.11 5.48
C PHE A 46 -7.02 -1.56 4.03
N THR A 47 -8.15 -2.21 3.74
CA THR A 47 -8.45 -2.64 2.37
C THR A 47 -8.98 -1.50 1.50
N CYS A 48 -8.96 -1.66 0.18
CA CYS A 48 -9.60 -0.74 -0.77
C CYS A 48 -11.14 -0.73 -0.66
N GLY A 49 -11.73 -1.72 0.04
CA GLY A 49 -13.17 -1.88 0.23
C GLY A 49 -13.92 -2.28 -1.05
N GLY A 50 -13.33 -3.15 -1.85
CA GLY A 50 -13.92 -3.72 -3.07
C GLY A 50 -13.60 -2.93 -4.34
N CYS A 51 -14.03 -3.45 -5.49
CA CYS A 51 -13.84 -2.81 -6.79
C CYS A 51 -14.92 -1.75 -7.02
N CYS A 52 -14.60 -0.50 -7.36
CA CYS A 52 -13.31 0.04 -7.84
C CYS A 52 -12.47 0.82 -6.80
N GLY A 53 -12.64 0.59 -5.51
CA GLY A 53 -11.83 1.20 -4.45
C GLY A 53 -12.38 2.52 -3.90
N LYS A 54 -13.64 2.86 -4.18
CA LYS A 54 -14.27 4.14 -3.76
C LYS A 54 -14.23 4.39 -2.24
N SER A 55 -14.17 3.32 -1.42
CA SER A 55 -14.10 3.45 0.04
C SER A 55 -12.83 4.17 0.53
N ILE A 56 -11.76 4.17 -0.29
CA ILE A 56 -10.47 4.78 0.05
C ILE A 56 -10.63 6.27 0.36
N ALA A 57 -11.49 6.98 -0.37
CA ALA A 57 -11.72 8.40 -0.17
C ALA A 57 -12.17 8.72 1.27
N ALA A 58 -13.17 7.98 1.77
CA ALA A 58 -13.71 8.16 3.12
C ALA A 58 -12.71 7.73 4.20
N LYS A 59 -12.00 6.62 3.99
CA LYS A 59 -10.97 6.11 4.92
C LYS A 59 -9.82 7.11 5.08
N LEU A 60 -9.31 7.67 3.98
CA LEU A 60 -8.25 8.68 4.01
C LEU A 60 -8.71 9.99 4.63
N GLU A 61 -9.96 10.40 4.43
CA GLU A 61 -10.52 11.60 5.06
C GLU A 61 -10.64 11.42 6.58
N HIS A 62 -11.17 10.28 7.03
CA HIS A 62 -11.21 9.92 8.43
C HIS A 62 -9.80 9.89 9.04
N LEU A 63 -8.84 9.22 8.38
CA LEU A 63 -7.45 9.15 8.83
C LEU A 63 -6.84 10.55 8.97
N SER A 64 -6.97 11.40 7.95
CA SER A 64 -6.41 12.76 7.95
C SER A 64 -6.93 13.57 9.14
N LYS A 65 -8.25 13.50 9.39
CA LYS A 65 -8.88 14.18 10.52
C LYS A 65 -8.33 13.67 11.86
N LYS A 66 -8.15 12.36 12.02
CA LYS A 66 -7.62 11.77 13.26
C LYS A 66 -6.16 12.13 13.48
N LEU A 67 -5.31 12.02 12.45
CA LEU A 67 -3.90 12.38 12.52
C LEU A 67 -3.69 13.85 12.89
N LYS A 68 -4.44 14.76 12.26
CA LYS A 68 -4.34 16.19 12.56
C LYS A 68 -4.79 16.51 13.98
N VAL A 69 -5.96 16.02 14.40
CA VAL A 69 -6.55 16.36 15.72
C VAL A 69 -5.81 15.71 16.88
N LYS A 70 -5.32 14.47 16.72
CA LYS A 70 -4.73 13.70 17.83
C LYS A 70 -3.22 13.80 17.90
N ASN A 71 -2.55 14.09 16.79
CA ASN A 71 -1.11 14.01 16.70
C ASN A 71 -0.47 15.21 15.98
N ASN A 72 -1.25 16.16 15.48
CA ASN A 72 -0.78 17.28 14.65
C ASN A 72 0.07 16.84 13.45
N ILE A 73 -0.28 15.70 12.84
CA ILE A 73 0.43 15.14 11.70
C ILE A 73 -0.25 15.56 10.41
N GLU A 74 0.56 16.06 9.47
CA GLU A 74 0.12 16.49 8.15
C GLU A 74 0.24 15.38 7.09
N LYS A 75 -0.43 15.54 5.95
CA LYS A 75 -0.49 14.51 4.90
C LYS A 75 0.87 14.25 4.24
N ASP A 76 1.76 15.23 4.22
CA ASP A 76 3.12 15.11 3.69
C ASP A 76 4.05 14.30 4.59
N GLU A 77 3.70 14.12 5.86
CA GLU A 77 4.38 13.23 6.80
C GLU A 77 3.91 11.76 6.70
N VAL A 78 2.94 11.49 5.83
CA VAL A 78 2.36 10.16 5.58
C VAL A 78 2.76 9.65 4.20
N VAL A 79 3.12 8.37 4.11
CA VAL A 79 3.29 7.68 2.82
C VAL A 79 2.21 6.64 2.63
N ILE A 80 1.56 6.68 1.47
CA ILE A 80 0.58 5.67 1.08
C ILE A 80 1.27 4.62 0.23
N HIS A 81 1.17 3.36 0.63
CA HIS A 81 1.57 2.21 -0.16
C HIS A 81 0.34 1.54 -0.75
N LEU A 82 0.36 1.27 -2.06
CA LEU A 82 -0.56 0.30 -2.67
C LEU A 82 0.14 -1.07 -2.62
N SER A 83 -0.41 -2.02 -1.88
CA SER A 83 0.28 -3.28 -1.60
C SER A 83 0.61 -4.10 -2.85
N SER A 84 1.47 -5.10 -2.72
CA SER A 84 1.84 -5.99 -3.83
C SER A 84 0.65 -6.72 -4.46
N CYS A 85 -0.39 -7.07 -3.69
CA CYS A 85 -1.61 -7.65 -4.26
C CYS A 85 -2.45 -6.66 -5.09
N MET A 86 -2.16 -5.37 -5.04
CA MET A 86 -2.76 -4.37 -5.94
C MET A 86 -1.81 -4.05 -7.09
N ALA A 87 -0.52 -3.91 -6.81
CA ALA A 87 0.45 -3.33 -7.74
C ALA A 87 1.17 -4.34 -8.65
N THR A 88 1.10 -5.64 -8.36
CA THR A 88 1.92 -6.63 -9.07
C THR A 88 1.13 -7.84 -9.55
N ASP A 89 1.56 -8.39 -10.69
CA ASP A 89 1.12 -9.70 -11.15
C ASP A 89 1.57 -10.79 -10.17
N ASN A 90 0.67 -11.71 -9.85
CA ASN A 90 0.93 -12.83 -8.96
C ASN A 90 0.11 -14.05 -9.36
N TYR A 91 0.38 -15.19 -8.72
CA TYR A 91 -0.23 -16.48 -9.04
C TYR A 91 -1.75 -16.49 -9.15
N HIS A 92 -2.44 -15.59 -8.45
CA HIS A 92 -3.89 -15.67 -8.32
C HIS A 92 -4.65 -14.63 -9.15
N TYR A 93 -4.01 -13.53 -9.48
CA TYR A 93 -4.58 -12.44 -10.26
C TYR A 93 -3.46 -11.49 -10.66
N ASP A 94 -3.71 -10.80 -11.77
CA ASP A 94 -2.85 -9.76 -12.25
C ASP A 94 -2.98 -8.46 -11.41
N ARG A 95 -2.20 -7.42 -11.74
CA ARG A 95 -2.30 -6.07 -11.16
C ARG A 95 -3.75 -5.57 -11.18
N CYS A 96 -4.12 -4.81 -10.16
CA CYS A 96 -5.46 -4.24 -10.04
C CYS A 96 -5.81 -3.37 -11.26
N PRO A 97 -6.90 -3.66 -11.98
CA PRO A 97 -7.28 -2.87 -13.17
C PRO A 97 -7.75 -1.45 -12.84
N HIS A 98 -8.00 -1.16 -11.56
CA HIS A 98 -8.42 0.17 -11.09
C HIS A 98 -7.30 0.94 -10.40
N ILE A 99 -6.05 0.50 -10.53
CA ILE A 99 -4.96 1.08 -9.75
C ILE A 99 -4.80 2.58 -10.01
N ASP A 100 -4.81 3.03 -11.26
CA ASP A 100 -4.64 4.45 -11.60
C ASP A 100 -5.84 5.29 -11.14
N TYR A 101 -7.05 4.73 -11.20
CA TYR A 101 -8.22 5.38 -10.60
C TYR A 101 -8.03 5.55 -9.08
N ILE A 102 -7.53 4.52 -8.40
CA ILE A 102 -7.22 4.58 -6.96
C ILE A 102 -6.13 5.62 -6.67
N LYS A 103 -5.05 5.66 -7.46
CA LYS A 103 -4.02 6.71 -7.35
C LYS A 103 -4.64 8.10 -7.47
N SER A 104 -5.56 8.29 -8.41
CA SER A 104 -6.27 9.57 -8.59
C SER A 104 -7.09 9.98 -7.36
N ILE A 105 -7.73 9.02 -6.66
CA ILE A 105 -8.46 9.28 -5.42
C ILE A 105 -7.49 9.75 -4.33
N ILE A 106 -6.36 9.07 -4.19
CA ILE A 106 -5.33 9.37 -3.17
C ILE A 106 -4.79 10.79 -3.40
N SER A 107 -4.43 11.11 -4.64
CA SER A 107 -3.95 12.44 -5.03
C SER A 107 -5.01 13.53 -4.81
N LYS A 108 -6.28 13.28 -5.18
CA LYS A 108 -7.40 14.21 -4.91
C LYS A 108 -7.62 14.46 -3.42
N LYS A 109 -7.32 13.49 -2.56
CA LYS A 109 -7.36 13.65 -1.10
C LYS A 109 -6.10 14.35 -0.54
N GLY A 110 -5.14 14.71 -1.37
CA GLY A 110 -3.98 15.53 -1.02
C GLY A 110 -2.77 14.77 -0.49
N TYR A 111 -2.75 13.44 -0.64
CA TYR A 111 -1.57 12.63 -0.29
C TYR A 111 -0.61 12.60 -1.49
N LYS A 112 0.61 13.11 -1.29
CA LYS A 112 1.62 13.24 -2.35
C LYS A 112 2.65 12.12 -2.35
N ASN A 113 2.95 11.54 -1.18
CA ASN A 113 3.89 10.42 -1.09
C ASN A 113 3.14 9.12 -1.34
N LEU A 114 3.30 8.57 -2.54
CA LEU A 114 2.63 7.35 -2.98
C LEU A 114 3.67 6.38 -3.53
N ILE A 115 3.66 5.15 -3.04
CA ILE A 115 4.56 4.07 -3.46
C ILE A 115 3.72 2.85 -3.84
N GLU A 116 4.14 2.16 -4.90
CA GLU A 116 3.56 0.88 -5.28
C GLU A 116 4.43 -0.25 -4.77
N GLY A 117 3.80 -1.21 -4.11
CA GLY A 117 4.46 -2.36 -3.51
C GLY A 117 4.47 -2.33 -1.98
N SER A 118 4.63 -3.53 -1.45
CA SER A 118 4.85 -3.81 -0.03
C SER A 118 5.78 -5.02 0.08
N TYR A 119 5.25 -6.18 0.46
CA TYR A 119 6.00 -7.44 0.47
C TYR A 119 6.25 -7.96 -0.95
N ILE A 120 7.50 -8.35 -1.23
CA ILE A 120 7.90 -9.01 -2.48
C ILE A 120 8.20 -10.49 -2.19
N SER A 121 7.39 -11.38 -2.76
CA SER A 121 7.67 -12.83 -2.71
C SER A 121 8.85 -13.18 -3.61
N LYS A 122 9.86 -13.88 -3.06
CA LYS A 122 11.02 -14.38 -3.83
C LYS A 122 10.59 -15.21 -5.04
N GLY A 123 9.60 -16.09 -4.86
CA GLY A 123 9.08 -16.93 -5.94
C GLY A 123 8.34 -16.12 -7.01
N ALA A 124 7.53 -15.14 -6.62
CA ALA A 124 6.86 -14.27 -7.58
C ALA A 124 7.86 -13.38 -8.33
N ASN A 125 8.91 -12.90 -7.65
CA ASN A 125 9.96 -12.10 -8.27
C ASN A 125 10.74 -12.88 -9.32
N LYS A 126 11.13 -14.13 -8.99
CA LYS A 126 11.78 -15.04 -9.94
C LYS A 126 10.94 -15.23 -11.21
N LYS A 127 9.64 -15.50 -11.06
CA LYS A 127 8.71 -15.65 -12.19
C LYS A 127 8.58 -14.37 -13.03
N ARG A 128 8.72 -13.19 -12.43
CA ARG A 128 8.76 -11.92 -13.19
C ARG A 128 10.07 -11.76 -13.97
N THR A 129 11.21 -12.09 -13.35
CA THR A 129 12.51 -12.10 -14.03
C THR A 129 12.53 -13.09 -15.20
N GLU A 130 11.86 -14.22 -15.07
CA GLU A 130 11.71 -15.24 -16.12
C GLU A 130 10.63 -14.87 -17.17
N GLY A 131 9.94 -13.74 -17.04
CA GLY A 131 8.89 -13.29 -17.96
C GLY A 131 7.58 -14.08 -17.88
N THR A 132 7.42 -14.94 -16.87
CA THR A 132 6.17 -15.68 -16.63
C THR A 132 5.08 -14.78 -16.02
N TYR A 133 5.48 -13.80 -15.22
CA TYR A 133 4.59 -12.77 -14.66
C TYR A 133 4.96 -11.40 -15.19
N ASN A 134 3.95 -10.54 -15.36
CA ASN A 134 4.13 -9.18 -15.83
C ASN A 134 4.93 -8.36 -14.80
N SER A 135 5.87 -7.56 -15.33
CA SER A 135 6.55 -6.51 -14.56
C SER A 135 5.92 -5.17 -14.94
N TYR A 136 5.41 -4.48 -13.93
CA TYR A 136 4.81 -3.17 -14.11
C TYR A 136 5.80 -2.09 -13.70
N SER A 137 5.92 -1.06 -14.54
CA SER A 137 6.68 0.17 -14.23
C SER A 137 5.84 1.19 -13.47
#